data_AF-A0A8S2Q217-F1
#
_entry.id   AF-A0A8S2Q217-F1
#
_cell.length_a   1.000
_cell.length_b   1.000
_cell.length_c   1.000
_cell.angle_alpha   90.00
_cell.angle_beta   90.00
_cell.angle_gamma   90.00
#
_symmetry.space_group_name_H-M   'P 1'
#
loop_
_entity.id
_entity.type
_entity.pdbx_description
1 polymer ?
#
loop_
_entity_poly.entity_id
_entity_poly.type
_entity_poly.pdbx_seq_one_letter_code
_entity_poly.pdbx_strand_id
1 'polypeptide(L)'
;MGDEGSIQNLEVDWNEFLIKFHAQNEQAKQNLRKVDLFPGKDLVCFVLHNVFAPEECQFLIDSIENIGFNKLLYGENYRTNTRTQIKQTDLANEFFLRVQDFLPKQWPGHKNTSHWELMNLNDHLRICRYEPGQFFAPHFDGIFKKSYMEQSQLTIMAYLNDSYTGGHTNFLDDNTKPHDITYALKPETGI
;
A
#
# COMPACT_ATOMS: atom_id res chain seq x y z
N MET A 1 8.11 -29.18 -25.00
CA MET A 1 8.64 -27.95 -25.62
C MET A 1 7.44 -27.05 -25.83
N GLY A 2 7.12 -26.26 -24.81
CA GLY A 2 6.06 -25.25 -24.86
C GLY A 2 6.74 -23.90 -24.98
N ASP A 3 6.29 -23.13 -25.96
CA ASP A 3 6.78 -21.81 -26.36
C ASP A 3 6.76 -20.86 -25.15
N GLU A 4 7.93 -20.55 -24.59
CA GLU A 4 8.11 -19.39 -23.72
C GLU A 4 8.10 -18.17 -24.62
N GLY A 5 6.89 -17.68 -24.92
CA GLY A 5 6.70 -16.39 -25.53
C GLY A 5 7.43 -15.35 -24.69
N SER A 6 8.55 -14.87 -25.22
CA SER A 6 9.37 -13.82 -24.62
C SER A 6 8.55 -12.54 -24.59
N ILE A 7 7.84 -12.34 -23.48
CA ILE A 7 7.37 -11.02 -23.09
C ILE A 7 8.64 -10.19 -22.96
N GLN A 8 8.83 -9.25 -23.88
CA GLN A 8 9.84 -8.21 -23.72
C GLN A 8 9.45 -7.45 -22.44
N ASN A 9 10.02 -7.84 -21.31
CA ASN A 9 9.98 -7.03 -20.10
C ASN A 9 10.67 -5.72 -20.46
N LEU A 10 9.89 -4.71 -20.83
CA LEU A 10 10.40 -3.35 -20.92
C LEU A 10 10.82 -2.99 -19.50
N GLU A 11 12.13 -3.03 -19.28
CA GLU A 11 12.74 -2.71 -18.00
C GLU A 11 12.44 -1.23 -17.75
N VAL A 12 11.52 -0.96 -16.83
CA VAL A 12 11.23 0.41 -16.39
C VAL A 12 12.52 0.97 -15.80
N ASP A 13 13.02 2.08 -16.33
CA ASP A 13 14.15 2.78 -15.74
C ASP A 13 13.70 3.59 -14.53
N TRP A 14 13.95 3.04 -13.34
CA TRP A 14 13.61 3.66 -12.06
C TRP A 14 14.61 4.73 -11.63
N ASN A 15 15.78 4.85 -12.26
CA ASN A 15 16.89 5.65 -11.73
C ASN A 15 16.54 7.14 -11.64
N GLU A 16 16.05 7.71 -12.74
CA GLU A 16 15.70 9.15 -12.77
C GLU A 16 14.59 9.46 -11.75
N PHE A 17 13.60 8.57 -11.66
CA PHE A 17 12.52 8.71 -10.69
C PHE A 17 13.04 8.63 -9.25
N LEU A 18 13.84 7.62 -8.91
CA LEU A 18 14.37 7.43 -7.56
C LEU A 18 15.27 8.59 -7.12
N ILE A 19 16.10 9.12 -8.02
CA ILE A 19 16.92 10.31 -7.74
C ILE A 19 16.04 11.51 -7.39
N LYS A 20 14.98 11.76 -8.17
CA LYS A 20 14.04 12.86 -7.91
C LYS A 20 13.25 12.65 -6.63
N PHE A 21 12.71 11.44 -6.44
CA PHE A 21 11.93 11.04 -5.27
C PHE A 21 12.74 11.21 -3.98
N HIS A 22 14.01 10.77 -3.99
CA HIS A 22 14.96 10.98 -2.92
C HIS A 22 15.24 12.47 -2.68
N ALA A 23 15.55 13.23 -3.73
CA ALA A 23 15.83 14.67 -3.60
C ALA A 23 14.64 15.48 -3.04
N GLN A 24 13.41 15.01 -3.27
CA GLN A 24 12.18 15.62 -2.76
C GLN A 24 11.79 15.17 -1.35
N ASN A 25 12.39 14.09 -0.81
CA ASN A 25 11.97 13.49 0.46
C ASN A 25 11.93 14.48 1.63
N GLU A 26 12.99 15.26 1.83
CA GLU A 26 13.05 16.20 2.96
C GLU A 26 11.97 17.29 2.86
N GLN A 27 11.70 17.77 1.65
CA GLN A 27 10.65 18.75 1.43
C GLN A 27 9.25 18.12 1.59
N ALA A 28 9.06 16.89 1.10
CA ALA A 28 7.80 16.16 1.22
C ALA A 28 7.45 15.92 2.70
N LYS A 29 8.43 15.47 3.51
CA LYS A 29 8.26 15.25 4.96
C LYS A 29 7.68 16.45 5.70
N GLN A 30 8.14 17.65 5.36
CA GLN A 30 7.67 18.89 5.98
C GLN A 30 6.21 19.24 5.64
N ASN A 31 5.70 18.70 4.53
CA ASN A 31 4.36 18.94 4.03
C ASN A 31 3.38 17.80 4.34
N LEU A 32 3.85 16.72 4.98
CA LEU A 32 3.01 15.60 5.38
C LEU A 32 2.01 16.05 6.46
N ARG A 33 0.75 15.70 6.25
CA ARG A 33 -0.32 15.98 7.21
C ARG A 33 -0.97 14.68 7.65
N LYS A 34 -0.79 14.32 8.91
CA LYS A 34 -1.43 13.15 9.53
C LYS A 34 -2.85 13.46 9.98
N VAL A 35 -3.77 12.53 9.71
CA VAL A 35 -5.15 12.53 10.22
C VAL A 35 -5.46 11.16 10.80
N ASP A 36 -5.68 11.08 12.12
CA ASP A 36 -6.13 9.84 12.77
C ASP A 36 -7.59 9.55 12.40
N LEU A 37 -7.87 8.33 11.94
CA LEU A 37 -9.23 7.93 11.51
C LEU A 37 -10.14 7.55 12.67
N PHE A 38 -9.55 7.10 13.78
CA PHE A 38 -10.27 6.70 14.99
C PHE A 38 -9.69 7.38 16.24
N PRO A 39 -9.78 8.72 16.33
CA PRO A 39 -9.22 9.45 17.46
C PRO A 39 -9.84 8.99 18.79
N GLY A 40 -9.00 8.80 19.81
CA GLY A 40 -9.42 8.34 21.13
C GLY A 40 -9.61 6.82 21.26
N LYS A 41 -9.42 6.05 20.19
CA LYS A 41 -9.29 4.58 20.28
C LYS A 41 -7.82 4.20 20.40
N ASP A 42 -7.56 3.10 21.09
CA ASP A 42 -6.22 2.47 21.14
C ASP A 42 -5.98 1.66 19.85
N LEU A 43 -5.94 2.36 18.71
CA LEU A 43 -5.76 1.80 17.38
C LEU A 43 -4.75 2.65 16.60
N VAL A 44 -3.89 1.99 15.82
CA VAL A 44 -3.01 2.67 14.86
C VAL A 44 -3.68 2.64 13.50
N CYS A 45 -4.39 3.72 13.17
CA CYS A 45 -5.06 3.88 11.90
C CYS A 45 -5.21 5.36 11.55
N PHE A 46 -4.47 5.80 10.54
CA PHE A 46 -4.40 7.19 10.12
C PHE A 46 -4.11 7.29 8.63
N VAL A 47 -4.37 8.47 8.08
CA VAL A 47 -4.00 8.87 6.72
C VAL A 47 -2.86 9.87 6.80
N LEU A 48 -1.90 9.77 5.88
CA LEU A 48 -0.91 10.81 5.64
C LEU A 48 -1.25 11.46 4.30
N HIS A 49 -1.52 12.76 4.30
CA HIS A 49 -1.70 13.50 3.06
C HIS A 49 -0.35 13.97 2.51
N ASN A 50 -0.30 14.17 1.18
CA ASN A 50 0.85 14.67 0.44
C ASN A 50 2.08 13.74 0.49
N VAL A 51 1.85 12.43 0.57
CA VAL A 51 2.92 11.42 0.61
C VAL A 51 3.57 11.31 -0.75
N PHE A 52 2.78 11.24 -1.81
CA PHE A 52 3.26 11.25 -3.20
C PHE A 52 2.75 12.50 -3.91
N ALA A 53 3.62 13.15 -4.67
CA ALA A 53 3.21 14.18 -5.60
C ALA A 53 2.43 13.56 -6.77
N PRO A 54 1.50 14.29 -7.41
CA PRO A 54 0.74 13.78 -8.56
C PRO A 54 1.62 13.22 -9.67
N GLU A 55 2.77 13.85 -9.95
CA GLU A 55 3.72 13.40 -10.97
C GLU A 55 4.42 12.09 -10.57
N GLU A 56 4.69 11.90 -9.26
CA GLU A 56 5.24 10.64 -8.74
C GLU A 56 4.19 9.52 -8.88
N CYS A 57 2.93 9.79 -8.56
CA CYS A 57 1.83 8.85 -8.77
C CYS A 57 1.68 8.48 -10.25
N GLN A 58 1.72 9.46 -11.15
CA GLN A 58 1.60 9.22 -12.58
C GLN A 58 2.75 8.37 -13.11
N PHE A 59 4.00 8.65 -12.70
CA PHE A 59 5.14 7.82 -13.07
C PHE A 59 4.97 6.37 -12.62
N LEU A 60 4.49 6.14 -11.39
CA LEU A 60 4.20 4.81 -10.88
C LEU A 60 3.13 4.10 -11.73
N ILE A 61 2.03 4.79 -12.05
CA ILE A 61 0.98 4.25 -12.91
C ILE A 61 1.54 3.85 -14.27
N ASP A 62 2.24 4.74 -14.97
CA ASP A 62 2.75 4.51 -16.32
C ASP A 62 3.76 3.35 -16.33
N SER A 63 4.65 3.32 -15.35
CA SER A 63 5.64 2.25 -15.16
C SER A 63 4.98 0.88 -15.00
N ILE A 64 3.89 0.82 -14.24
CA ILE A 64 3.23 -0.43 -13.89
C ILE A 64 2.30 -0.90 -15.00
N GLU A 65 1.65 0.02 -15.71
CA GLU A 65 0.88 -0.30 -16.93
C GLU A 65 1.78 -0.95 -18.00
N ASN A 66 3.03 -0.51 -18.13
CA ASN A 66 4.01 -1.14 -19.02
C ASN A 66 4.41 -2.56 -18.60
N ILE A 67 4.37 -2.88 -17.30
CA ILE A 67 4.60 -4.24 -16.78
C ILE A 67 3.36 -5.11 -16.99
N GLY A 68 2.17 -4.52 -16.87
CA GLY A 68 0.90 -5.20 -17.00
C GLY A 68 0.38 -5.80 -15.69
N PHE A 69 -0.90 -6.15 -15.70
CA PHE A 69 -1.63 -6.66 -14.54
C PHE A 69 -2.18 -8.07 -14.78
N ASN A 70 -2.20 -8.87 -13.71
CA ASN A 70 -2.73 -10.22 -13.73
C ASN A 70 -4.08 -10.29 -13.02
N LYS A 71 -5.00 -11.10 -13.55
CA LYS A 71 -6.23 -11.48 -12.82
C LYS A 71 -5.84 -12.41 -11.66
N LEU A 72 -6.44 -12.17 -10.49
CA LEU A 72 -6.24 -13.02 -9.32
C LEU A 72 -7.31 -14.12 -9.27
N LEU A 73 -6.92 -15.35 -8.95
CA LEU A 73 -7.82 -16.50 -8.86
C LEU A 73 -8.21 -16.81 -7.41
N TYR A 74 -8.81 -15.83 -6.70
CA TYR A 74 -9.26 -16.01 -5.31
C TYR A 74 -10.79 -16.21 -5.16
N GLY A 75 -11.47 -16.53 -6.26
CA GLY A 75 -12.93 -16.67 -6.30
C GLY A 75 -13.65 -15.33 -6.50
N GLU A 76 -14.71 -15.35 -7.31
CA GLU A 76 -15.40 -14.15 -7.79
C GLU A 76 -16.09 -13.34 -6.66
N ASN A 77 -16.36 -13.97 -5.53
CA ASN A 77 -17.02 -13.32 -4.39
C ASN A 77 -16.05 -12.73 -3.36
N TYR A 78 -14.74 -12.93 -3.51
CA TYR A 78 -13.74 -12.44 -2.56
C TYR A 78 -12.99 -11.25 -3.12
N ARG A 79 -12.36 -11.39 -4.29
CA ARG A 79 -11.54 -10.32 -4.87
C ARG A 79 -11.54 -10.44 -6.39
N THR A 80 -11.95 -9.37 -7.06
CA THR A 80 -12.13 -9.36 -8.53
C THR A 80 -11.18 -8.43 -9.26
N ASN A 81 -10.41 -7.62 -8.53
CA ASN A 81 -9.46 -6.69 -9.14
C ASN A 81 -8.22 -7.38 -9.71
N THR A 82 -7.55 -6.67 -10.62
CA THR A 82 -6.27 -7.11 -11.16
C THR A 82 -5.12 -6.58 -10.32
N ARG A 83 -4.02 -7.32 -10.27
CA ARG A 83 -2.85 -6.95 -9.47
C ARG A 83 -1.56 -7.32 -10.19
N THR A 84 -0.52 -6.52 -9.97
CA THR A 84 0.85 -6.91 -10.23
C THR A 84 1.70 -6.76 -8.97
N GLN A 85 2.86 -7.40 -8.97
CA GLN A 85 3.80 -7.31 -7.87
C GLN A 85 5.19 -7.05 -8.43
N ILE A 86 5.84 -6.01 -7.92
CA ILE A 86 7.21 -5.67 -8.26
C ILE A 86 8.07 -5.78 -7.02
N LYS A 87 9.32 -6.19 -7.19
CA LYS A 87 10.33 -6.06 -6.15
C LYS A 87 11.09 -4.76 -6.41
N GLN A 88 10.88 -3.74 -5.58
CA GLN A 88 11.58 -2.46 -5.68
C GLN A 88 12.05 -1.99 -4.31
N THR A 89 13.25 -2.44 -3.94
CA THR A 89 13.86 -2.18 -2.64
C THR A 89 14.17 -0.69 -2.43
N ASP A 90 14.67 -0.01 -3.45
CA ASP A 90 15.02 1.42 -3.33
C ASP A 90 13.78 2.30 -3.17
N LEU A 91 12.72 2.05 -3.94
CA LEU A 91 11.44 2.73 -3.76
C LEU A 91 10.84 2.46 -2.37
N ALA A 92 10.85 1.21 -1.91
CA ALA A 92 10.36 0.86 -0.58
C ALA A 92 11.15 1.57 0.54
N ASN A 93 12.47 1.69 0.39
CA ASN A 93 13.34 2.40 1.32
C ASN A 93 13.06 3.91 1.32
N GLU A 94 13.01 4.55 0.16
CA GLU A 94 12.75 5.98 0.09
C GLU A 94 11.34 6.32 0.57
N PHE A 95 10.35 5.49 0.24
CA PHE A 95 8.99 5.63 0.76
C PHE A 95 8.97 5.46 2.28
N PHE A 96 9.64 4.45 2.82
CA PHE A 96 9.80 4.29 4.26
C PHE A 96 10.43 5.52 4.91
N LEU A 97 11.54 6.02 4.36
CA LEU A 97 12.23 7.21 4.86
C LEU A 97 11.29 8.41 4.93
N ARG A 98 10.41 8.59 3.93
CA ARG A 98 9.43 9.68 3.86
C ARG A 98 8.38 9.59 4.97
N VAL A 99 7.92 8.40 5.37
CA VAL A 99 6.78 8.24 6.30
C VAL A 99 7.13 7.74 7.70
N GLN A 100 8.34 7.22 7.92
CA GLN A 100 8.72 6.49 9.14
C GLN A 100 8.49 7.26 10.45
N ASP A 101 8.51 8.60 10.43
CA ASP A 101 8.36 9.43 11.63
C ASP A 101 6.92 9.46 12.15
N PHE A 102 5.96 9.04 11.33
CA PHE A 102 4.56 8.90 11.71
C PHE A 102 4.20 7.47 12.14
N LEU A 103 5.09 6.51 11.90
CA LEU A 103 4.89 5.10 12.24
C LEU A 103 5.28 4.82 13.70
N PRO A 104 4.57 3.92 14.40
CA PRO A 104 4.96 3.51 15.74
C PRO A 104 6.33 2.83 15.69
N LYS A 105 7.27 3.30 16.52
CA LYS A 105 8.63 2.74 16.57
C LYS A 105 8.66 1.36 17.21
N GLN A 106 7.68 1.04 18.05
CA GLN A 106 7.51 -0.25 18.70
C GLN A 106 6.09 -0.77 18.50
N TRP A 107 5.96 -2.10 18.41
CA TRP A 107 4.67 -2.78 18.34
C TRP A 107 4.57 -3.88 19.39
N PRO A 108 3.42 -4.06 20.07
CA PRO A 108 3.25 -5.11 21.05
C PRO A 108 3.58 -6.49 20.50
N GLY A 109 4.40 -7.23 21.26
CA GLY A 109 4.58 -8.66 21.05
C GLY A 109 3.35 -9.47 21.49
N HIS A 110 3.37 -10.77 21.25
CA HIS A 110 2.43 -11.68 21.91
C HIS A 110 2.74 -11.78 23.41
N LYS A 111 1.83 -12.38 24.19
CA LYS A 111 2.03 -12.58 25.63
C LYS A 111 3.40 -13.23 25.89
N ASN A 112 4.20 -12.59 26.74
CA ASN A 112 5.55 -13.02 27.13
C ASN A 112 6.61 -12.98 26.02
N THR A 113 6.40 -12.24 24.92
CA THR A 113 7.44 -11.95 23.94
C THR A 113 7.87 -10.47 24.01
N SER A 114 9.09 -10.18 23.57
CA SER A 114 9.54 -8.80 23.38
C SER A 114 8.65 -8.05 22.37
N HIS A 115 8.67 -6.73 22.46
CA HIS A 115 8.09 -5.85 21.45
C HIS A 115 8.79 -6.06 20.09
N TRP A 116 8.08 -5.79 19.02
CA TRP A 116 8.66 -5.63 17.69
C TRP A 116 9.18 -4.21 17.54
N GLU A 117 10.30 -4.05 16.85
CA GLU A 117 10.87 -2.75 16.50
C GLU A 117 10.57 -2.43 15.03
N LEU A 118 10.25 -1.16 14.74
CA LEU A 118 10.06 -0.68 13.38
C LEU A 118 11.35 -0.84 12.59
N MET A 119 11.27 -1.50 11.43
CA MET A 119 12.44 -1.82 10.61
C MET A 119 12.40 -1.12 9.25
N ASN A 120 11.45 -1.48 8.39
CA ASN A 120 11.33 -1.01 7.01
C ASN A 120 9.96 -1.35 6.43
N LEU A 121 9.73 -0.95 5.17
CA LEU A 121 8.63 -1.47 4.34
C LEU A 121 9.03 -2.77 3.63
N ASN A 122 8.04 -3.59 3.31
CA ASN A 122 8.22 -4.75 2.44
C ASN A 122 8.58 -4.28 1.02
N ASP A 123 9.67 -4.81 0.45
CA ASP A 123 10.15 -4.47 -0.89
C ASP A 123 9.33 -5.11 -2.03
N HIS A 124 8.42 -6.02 -1.71
CA HIS A 124 7.46 -6.59 -2.65
C HIS A 124 6.18 -5.75 -2.67
N LEU A 125 6.21 -4.70 -3.48
CA LEU A 125 5.11 -3.76 -3.65
C LEU A 125 4.00 -4.41 -4.47
N ARG A 126 2.78 -4.39 -3.93
CA ARG A 126 1.58 -4.92 -4.58
C ARG A 126 0.76 -3.77 -5.14
N ILE A 127 0.61 -3.74 -6.46
CA ILE A 127 -0.14 -2.68 -7.12
C ILE A 127 -1.43 -3.25 -7.66
N CYS A 128 -2.53 -2.68 -7.20
CA CYS A 128 -3.88 -3.15 -7.47
C CYS A 128 -4.57 -2.14 -8.39
N ARG A 129 -5.15 -2.63 -9.49
CA ARG A 129 -6.02 -1.84 -10.36
C ARG A 129 -7.43 -2.37 -10.28
N TYR A 130 -8.38 -1.46 -10.14
CA TYR A 130 -9.81 -1.75 -10.06
C TYR A 130 -10.51 -1.09 -11.25
N GLU A 131 -11.18 -1.91 -12.04
CA GLU A 131 -12.13 -1.49 -13.07
C GLU A 131 -13.52 -1.31 -12.47
N PRO A 132 -14.44 -0.61 -13.16
CA PRO A 132 -15.83 -0.48 -12.71
C PRO A 132 -16.46 -1.82 -12.34
N GLY A 133 -17.02 -1.90 -11.13
CA GLY A 133 -17.65 -3.11 -10.59
C GLY A 133 -16.70 -4.10 -9.91
N GLN A 134 -15.38 -3.90 -9.98
CA GLN A 134 -14.43 -4.71 -9.23
C GLN A 134 -14.37 -4.28 -7.76
N PHE A 135 -14.06 -5.24 -6.89
CA PHE A 135 -14.05 -5.04 -5.45
C PHE A 135 -13.08 -5.99 -4.76
N PHE A 136 -12.88 -5.72 -3.47
CA PHE A 136 -12.26 -6.63 -2.53
C PHE A 136 -13.18 -6.74 -1.31
N ALA A 137 -13.69 -7.94 -1.04
CA ALA A 137 -14.63 -8.24 0.03
C ALA A 137 -14.03 -7.93 1.42
N PRO A 138 -14.86 -7.76 2.46
CA PRO A 138 -14.41 -7.64 3.84
C PRO A 138 -13.40 -8.72 4.24
N HIS A 139 -12.25 -8.31 4.78
CA HIS A 139 -11.17 -9.21 5.18
C HIS A 139 -10.23 -8.54 6.19
N PHE A 140 -9.37 -9.36 6.80
CA PHE A 140 -8.16 -8.91 7.48
C PHE A 140 -6.95 -9.16 6.60
N ASP A 141 -5.97 -8.25 6.65
CA ASP A 141 -4.71 -8.45 5.94
C ASP A 141 -3.91 -9.63 6.53
N GLY A 142 -3.31 -10.41 5.64
CA GLY A 142 -2.44 -11.52 6.02
C GLY A 142 -1.07 -11.04 6.47
N ILE A 143 -0.52 -11.68 7.51
CA ILE A 143 0.85 -11.42 7.98
C ILE A 143 1.85 -11.93 6.93
N PHE A 144 2.72 -11.06 6.45
CA PHE A 144 3.93 -11.45 5.73
C PHE A 144 5.04 -11.77 6.72
N LYS A 145 5.41 -13.05 6.82
CA LYS A 145 6.50 -13.53 7.68
C LYS A 145 7.71 -13.89 6.84
N LYS A 146 8.78 -13.10 6.94
CA LYS A 146 10.04 -13.36 6.23
C LYS A 146 10.97 -14.25 7.05
N SER A 147 10.99 -14.07 8.37
CA SER A 147 11.75 -14.91 9.29
C SER A 147 11.07 -14.96 10.67
N TYR A 148 11.72 -15.58 11.67
CA TYR A 148 11.26 -15.50 13.05
C TYR A 148 11.41 -14.08 13.65
N MET A 149 12.34 -13.27 13.11
CA MET A 149 12.69 -11.95 13.61
C MET A 149 12.17 -10.80 12.74
N GLU A 150 11.53 -11.09 11.60
CA GLU A 150 11.05 -10.08 10.65
C GLU A 150 9.68 -10.50 10.07
N GLN A 151 8.65 -9.72 10.39
CA GLN A 151 7.29 -9.89 9.85
C GLN A 151 6.51 -8.57 9.84
N SER A 152 5.48 -8.46 9.01
CA SER A 152 4.61 -7.29 8.95
C SER A 152 3.70 -7.19 10.18
N GLN A 153 3.63 -6.01 10.79
CA GLN A 153 2.65 -5.68 11.84
C GLN A 153 1.57 -4.69 11.38
N LEU A 154 1.90 -3.88 10.36
CA LEU A 154 1.05 -2.83 9.83
C LEU A 154 0.94 -2.95 8.31
N THR A 155 -0.18 -2.51 7.78
CA THR A 155 -0.38 -2.28 6.35
C THR A 155 -0.21 -0.80 6.05
N ILE A 156 0.54 -0.49 4.99
CA ILE A 156 0.53 0.81 4.35
C ILE A 156 -0.05 0.64 2.95
N MET A 157 -0.90 1.57 2.54
CA MET A 157 -1.52 1.60 1.23
C MET A 157 -1.48 3.04 0.74
N ALA A 158 -1.06 3.24 -0.51
CA ALA A 158 -1.04 4.53 -1.17
C ALA A 158 -2.05 4.54 -2.32
N TYR A 159 -2.83 5.60 -2.44
CA TYR A 159 -3.73 5.79 -3.58
C TYR A 159 -3.02 6.58 -4.68
N LEU A 160 -2.95 6.00 -5.87
CA LEU A 160 -2.20 6.59 -6.99
C LEU A 160 -3.09 7.46 -7.90
N ASN A 161 -4.41 7.32 -7.81
CA ASN A 161 -5.37 8.14 -8.52
C ASN A 161 -6.73 8.18 -7.79
N ASP A 162 -7.56 9.15 -8.15
CA ASP A 162 -8.87 9.41 -7.56
C ASP A 162 -9.94 9.86 -8.57
N SER A 163 -9.63 9.81 -9.87
CA SER A 163 -10.52 10.21 -10.97
C SER A 163 -11.61 9.17 -11.27
N TYR A 164 -12.34 8.73 -10.24
CA TYR A 164 -13.43 7.75 -10.32
C TYR A 164 -14.45 7.95 -9.18
N THR A 165 -15.58 7.25 -9.28
CA THR A 165 -16.61 7.20 -8.22
C THR A 165 -16.58 5.85 -7.52
N GLY A 166 -16.71 5.84 -6.19
CA GLY A 166 -16.61 4.62 -5.39
C GLY A 166 -15.17 4.33 -4.98
N GLY A 167 -14.81 3.05 -4.83
CA GLY A 167 -13.45 2.62 -4.48
C GLY A 167 -13.00 2.96 -3.05
N HIS A 168 -13.94 3.26 -2.14
CA HIS A 168 -13.63 3.57 -0.74
C HIS A 168 -12.96 2.38 -0.05
N THR A 169 -12.02 2.67 0.83
CA THR A 169 -11.57 1.71 1.83
C THR A 169 -12.49 1.81 3.03
N ASN A 170 -13.37 0.82 3.15
CA ASN A 170 -14.35 0.74 4.23
C ASN A 170 -13.76 -0.02 5.42
N PHE A 171 -13.74 0.62 6.58
CA PHE A 171 -13.48 -0.01 7.86
C PHE A 171 -14.80 -0.45 8.48
N LEU A 172 -14.85 -1.67 8.97
CA LEU A 172 -16.10 -2.35 9.32
C LEU A 172 -16.14 -2.71 10.82
N ASP A 173 -17.33 -2.78 11.40
CA ASP A 173 -17.54 -3.35 12.73
C ASP A 173 -17.70 -4.87 12.64
N ASP A 174 -16.70 -5.60 13.11
CA ASP A 174 -16.70 -7.07 13.10
C ASP A 174 -17.73 -7.69 14.08
N ASN A 175 -18.32 -6.88 14.97
CA ASN A 175 -19.35 -7.36 15.90
C ASN A 175 -20.78 -7.35 15.32
N THR A 176 -20.96 -6.80 14.12
CA THR A 176 -22.28 -6.65 13.47
C THR A 176 -22.45 -7.63 12.31
N LYS A 177 -23.69 -8.07 12.05
CA LYS A 177 -24.03 -8.93 10.91
C LYS A 177 -25.35 -8.46 10.25
N PRO A 178 -25.33 -7.93 9.00
CA PRO A 178 -24.15 -7.67 8.18
C PRO A 178 -23.21 -6.65 8.84
N HIS A 179 -21.94 -6.64 8.41
CA HIS A 179 -20.95 -5.71 8.96
C HIS A 179 -21.29 -4.26 8.60
N ASP A 180 -21.47 -3.43 9.62
CA ASP A 180 -21.68 -1.99 9.47
C ASP A 180 -20.37 -1.28 9.12
N ILE A 181 -20.45 -0.26 8.26
CA ILE A 181 -19.31 0.60 7.92
C ILE A 181 -19.11 1.61 9.06
N THR A 182 -17.97 1.53 9.74
CA THR A 182 -17.58 2.46 10.81
C THR A 182 -16.86 3.69 10.28
N TYR A 183 -16.14 3.55 9.17
CA TYR A 183 -15.49 4.64 8.45
C TYR A 183 -15.32 4.28 6.98
N ALA A 184 -15.59 5.21 6.07
CA ALA A 184 -15.35 5.04 4.64
C ALA A 184 -14.30 6.05 4.18
N LEU A 185 -13.07 5.59 3.97
CA LEU A 185 -11.99 6.43 3.45
C LEU A 185 -12.16 6.58 1.94
N LYS A 186 -12.45 7.80 1.49
CA LYS A 186 -12.44 8.13 0.06
C LYS A 186 -11.00 8.19 -0.44
N PRO A 187 -10.65 7.54 -1.57
CA PRO A 187 -9.35 7.69 -2.20
C PRO A 187 -9.08 9.14 -2.61
N GLU A 188 -7.84 9.57 -2.44
CA GLU A 188 -7.31 10.85 -2.90
C GLU A 188 -5.91 10.57 -3.44
N THR A 189 -5.56 11.15 -4.58
CA THR A 189 -4.24 10.92 -5.20
C THR A 189 -3.11 11.34 -4.24
N GLY A 190 -2.20 10.42 -3.96
CA GLY A 190 -0.98 10.69 -3.19
C GLY A 190 -1.11 10.64 -1.67
N ILE A 191 -2.21 10.08 -1.15
CA ILE A 191 -2.37 9.75 0.29
C ILE A 191 -2.08 8.28 0.58
#